data_AF-A0A379JQJ9-F1
#
_entry.id   AF-A0A379JQJ9-F1
#
_cell.length_a   1.000
_cell.length_b   1.000
_cell.length_c   1.000
_cell.angle_alpha   90.00
_cell.angle_beta   90.00
_cell.angle_gamma   90.00
#
_symmetry.space_group_name_H-M   'P 1'
#
loop_
_entity.id
_entity.type
_entity.pdbx_description
1 polymer ?
#
loop_
_entity_poly.entity_id
_entity_poly.type
_entity_poly.pdbx_seq_one_letter_code
_entity_poly.pdbx_strand_id
1 'polypeptide(L)'
;MKSPTRPSPARENLQFQLDLKTQEVLMELNALLRSLGVPTVQAQAAIAEWEGNILLEEDPGTKLPLHYLPVSLIPKFIDQILDQLTAGYRAEAIQIRDGSRIMENVVRLVTILKPANKPEAGGFDPSHLLRDVIALKPSQGLTPAHNPQGAL
;
A
#
# COMPACT_ATOMS: atom_id res chain seq x y z
N MET A 1 21.49 -22.95 21.98
CA MET A 1 21.70 -21.60 21.40
C MET A 1 20.32 -20.98 21.24
N LYS A 2 20.06 -19.82 21.87
CA LYS A 2 18.79 -19.10 21.73
C LYS A 2 18.81 -18.38 20.37
N SER A 3 17.91 -18.77 19.46
CA SER A 3 17.65 -18.01 18.25
C SER A 3 17.26 -16.58 18.63
N PRO A 4 17.77 -15.52 17.97
CA PRO A 4 17.29 -14.18 18.24
C PRO A 4 15.85 -14.12 17.75
N THR A 5 14.91 -14.06 18.70
CA THR A 5 13.52 -13.73 18.42
C THR A 5 13.53 -12.29 17.91
N ARG A 6 13.65 -12.12 16.58
CA ARG A 6 13.41 -10.84 15.93
C ARG A 6 12.00 -10.45 16.37
N PRO A 7 11.79 -9.32 17.06
CA PRO A 7 10.44 -8.83 17.24
C PRO A 7 9.91 -8.67 15.82
N SER A 8 8.88 -9.44 15.46
CA SER A 8 8.10 -9.10 14.29
C SER A 8 7.59 -7.71 14.62
N PRO A 9 8.02 -6.64 13.92
CA PRO A 9 7.38 -5.36 14.13
C PRO A 9 5.90 -5.64 13.91
N ALA A 10 5.05 -5.19 14.84
CA ALA A 10 3.63 -5.19 14.60
C ALA A 10 3.48 -4.60 13.19
N ARG A 11 2.92 -5.37 12.25
CA ARG A 11 2.55 -4.82 10.95
C ARG A 11 1.43 -3.83 11.28
N GLU A 12 1.79 -2.61 11.65
CA GLU A 12 0.86 -1.51 11.73
C GLU A 12 0.20 -1.47 10.36
N ASN A 13 -1.12 -1.61 10.33
CA ASN A 13 -1.86 -1.74 9.07
C ASN A 13 -1.59 -0.49 8.24
N LEU A 14 -0.90 -0.65 7.11
CA LEU A 14 -0.74 0.41 6.13
C LEU A 14 -2.13 0.94 5.77
N GLN A 15 -2.30 2.24 5.90
CA GLN A 15 -3.59 2.88 5.66
C GLN A 15 -3.64 3.39 4.23
N PHE A 16 -4.62 2.89 3.48
CA PHE A 16 -4.90 3.30 2.12
C PHE A 16 -6.21 4.03 2.05
N GLN A 17 -6.27 5.05 1.20
CA GLN A 17 -7.50 5.77 0.86
C GLN A 17 -7.65 5.87 -0.65
N LEU A 18 -8.88 6.01 -1.14
CA LEU A 18 -9.16 6.33 -2.53
C LEU A 18 -9.57 7.79 -2.62
N ASP A 19 -8.78 8.62 -3.27
CA ASP A 19 -9.20 9.96 -3.65
C ASP A 19 -10.23 9.83 -4.78
N LEU A 20 -11.48 10.13 -4.49
CA LEU A 20 -12.58 10.02 -5.45
C LEU A 20 -12.51 11.08 -6.57
N LYS A 21 -11.83 12.21 -6.32
CA LYS A 21 -11.70 13.31 -7.27
C LYS A 21 -10.62 13.02 -8.29
N THR A 22 -9.45 12.55 -7.85
CA THR A 22 -8.32 12.22 -8.72
C THR A 22 -8.35 10.77 -9.19
N GLN A 23 -9.16 9.92 -8.55
CA GLN A 23 -9.17 8.46 -8.72
C GLN A 23 -7.83 7.80 -8.37
N GLU A 24 -7.02 8.46 -7.54
CA GLU A 24 -5.75 7.92 -7.07
C GLU A 24 -5.92 7.15 -5.75
N VAL A 25 -5.16 6.07 -5.62
CA VAL A 25 -4.98 5.42 -4.33
C VAL A 25 -3.89 6.17 -3.58
N LEU A 26 -4.19 6.59 -2.35
CA LEU A 26 -3.30 7.28 -1.45
C LEU A 26 -2.84 6.34 -0.35
N MET A 27 -1.59 6.49 0.11
CA MET A 27 -1.05 5.76 1.26
C MET A 27 -0.59 6.72 2.34
N GLU A 28 -0.93 6.43 3.59
CA GLU A 28 -0.52 7.23 4.75
C GLU A 28 0.99 7.05 5.00
N LEU A 29 1.73 8.16 4.92
CA LEU A 29 3.18 8.17 4.97
C LEU A 29 3.74 7.89 6.36
N ASN A 30 3.09 8.34 7.43
CA ASN A 30 3.60 8.08 8.77
C ASN A 30 3.56 6.58 9.09
N ALA A 31 2.51 5.87 8.68
CA ALA A 31 2.34 4.43 8.81
C ALA A 31 3.40 3.69 7.97
N LEU A 32 3.63 4.12 6.74
CA LEU A 32 4.68 3.56 5.88
C LEU A 32 6.08 3.73 6.51
N LEU A 33 6.41 4.93 6.96
CA LEU A 33 7.73 5.22 7.52
C LEU A 33 7.96 4.46 8.84
N ARG A 34 6.92 4.36 9.68
CA ARG A 34 6.95 3.52 10.89
C ARG A 34 7.13 2.04 10.56
N SER A 35 6.42 1.52 9.55
CA SER A 35 6.57 0.12 9.14
C SER A 35 7.99 -0.17 8.62
N LEU A 36 8.64 0.81 8.00
CA LEU A 36 10.03 0.74 7.55
C LEU A 36 11.06 1.05 8.66
N GLY A 37 10.61 1.21 9.90
CA GLY A 37 11.48 1.47 11.06
C GLY A 37 12.19 2.82 11.00
N VAL A 38 11.66 3.79 10.25
CA VAL A 38 12.24 5.14 10.15
C VAL A 38 11.96 5.90 11.45
N PRO A 39 12.99 6.45 12.14
CA PRO A 39 12.80 7.27 13.32
C PRO A 39 11.91 8.49 13.04
N THR A 40 11.05 8.86 14.00
CA THR A 40 10.06 9.94 13.84
C THR A 40 10.65 11.25 13.30
N VAL A 41 11.82 11.67 13.79
CA VAL A 41 12.49 12.91 13.34
C VAL A 41 12.88 12.84 11.86
N GLN A 42 13.39 11.69 11.41
CA GLN A 42 13.76 11.47 10.01
C GLN A 42 12.51 11.32 9.13
N ALA A 43 11.47 10.66 9.65
CA ALA A 43 10.20 10.54 8.97
C ALA A 43 9.59 11.92 8.67
N GLN A 44 9.65 12.83 9.65
CA GLN A 44 9.13 14.19 9.50
C GLN A 44 9.94 15.03 8.50
N ALA A 45 11.27 14.85 8.46
CA ALA A 45 12.10 15.49 7.44
C ALA A 45 11.77 14.97 6.03
N ALA A 46 11.62 13.65 5.86
CA ALA A 46 11.25 13.04 4.59
C ALA A 46 9.86 13.49 4.12
N ILE A 47 8.90 13.62 5.04
CA ILE A 47 7.55 14.15 4.74
C ILE A 47 7.65 15.62 4.29
N ALA A 48 8.42 16.45 4.99
CA ALA A 48 8.57 17.87 4.65
C ALA A 48 9.18 18.09 3.26
N GLU A 49 10.13 17.25 2.84
CA GLU A 49 10.69 17.29 1.48
C GLU A 49 9.65 17.04 0.37
N TRP A 50 8.52 16.42 0.73
CA TRP A 50 7.45 16.03 -0.18
C TRP A 50 6.17 16.83 -0.01
N GLU A 51 6.17 17.89 0.80
CA GLU A 51 4.96 18.68 1.15
C GLU A 51 4.12 19.08 -0.07
N GLY A 52 4.76 19.46 -1.18
CA GLY A 52 4.06 19.83 -2.43
C GLY A 52 3.39 18.67 -3.19
N ASN A 53 3.58 17.42 -2.77
CA ASN A 53 3.03 16.22 -3.38
C ASN A 53 2.13 15.42 -2.42
N ILE A 54 1.96 15.90 -1.19
CA ILE A 54 1.23 15.20 -0.12
C ILE A 54 -0.16 15.83 0.04
N LEU A 55 -1.17 14.98 0.21
CA LEU A 55 -2.48 15.39 0.70
C LEU A 55 -2.47 15.40 2.23
N LEU A 56 -2.88 16.53 2.81
CA LEU A 56 -3.01 16.72 4.25
C LEU A 56 -4.48 16.55 4.64
N GLU A 57 -4.74 15.66 5.59
CA GLU A 57 -6.05 15.49 6.21
C GLU A 57 -5.93 15.62 7.73
N GLU A 58 -7.02 15.99 8.40
CA GLU A 58 -7.08 16.04 9.86
C GLU A 58 -7.65 14.72 10.39
N ASP A 59 -6.93 14.05 11.28
CA ASP A 59 -7.44 12.86 11.95
C ASP A 59 -8.68 13.23 12.79
N PRO A 60 -9.84 12.62 12.55
CA PRO A 60 -11.07 13.01 13.24
C PRO A 60 -11.06 12.69 14.74
N GLY A 61 -10.25 11.73 15.19
CA GLY A 61 -10.13 11.32 16.59
C GLY A 61 -9.04 12.05 17.34
N THR A 62 -7.88 12.25 16.73
CA THR A 62 -6.69 12.82 17.40
C THR A 62 -6.42 14.28 17.06
N LYS A 63 -7.05 14.82 16.01
CA LYS A 63 -6.83 16.18 15.51
C LYS A 63 -5.40 16.42 14.99
N LEU A 64 -4.65 15.36 14.76
CA LEU A 64 -3.30 15.41 14.20
C LEU A 64 -3.33 15.33 12.67
N PRO A 65 -2.35 15.94 11.98
CA PRO A 65 -2.27 15.89 10.53
C PRO A 65 -1.87 14.49 10.04
N LEU A 66 -2.69 13.93 9.16
CA LEU A 66 -2.41 12.74 8.37
C LEU A 66 -1.81 13.16 7.03
N HIS A 67 -0.76 12.46 6.62
CA HIS A 67 0.02 12.80 5.43
C HIS A 67 -0.13 11.68 4.43
N TYR A 68 -0.78 11.94 3.31
CA TYR A 68 -1.08 10.96 2.30
C TYR A 68 -0.29 11.21 1.02
N LEU A 69 0.37 10.18 0.49
CA LEU A 69 1.05 10.24 -0.80
C LEU A 69 0.35 9.34 -1.82
N PRO A 70 0.14 9.80 -3.06
CA PRO A 70 -0.30 8.94 -4.15
C PRO A 70 0.60 7.72 -4.31
N VAL A 71 -0.01 6.55 -4.47
CA VAL A 71 0.70 5.27 -4.66
C VAL A 71 1.60 5.31 -5.89
N SER A 72 1.25 6.10 -6.91
CA SER A 72 2.10 6.37 -8.09
C SER A 72 3.44 7.02 -7.75
N LEU A 73 3.53 7.76 -6.64
CA LEU A 73 4.73 8.46 -6.19
C LEU A 73 5.53 7.69 -5.15
N ILE A 74 4.94 6.66 -4.53
CA ILE A 74 5.61 5.80 -3.54
C ILE A 74 6.93 5.21 -4.04
N PRO A 75 7.06 4.78 -5.32
CA PRO A 75 8.33 4.23 -5.75
C PRO A 75 9.48 5.24 -5.66
N LYS A 76 9.22 6.49 -6.09
CA LYS A 76 10.20 7.58 -6.04
C LYS A 76 10.50 7.99 -4.60
N PHE A 77 9.48 8.01 -3.73
CA PHE A 77 9.66 8.27 -2.30
C PHE A 77 10.57 7.22 -1.66
N ILE A 78 10.31 5.93 -1.92
CA ILE A 78 11.11 4.83 -1.37
C ILE A 78 12.55 4.87 -1.88
N ASP A 79 12.76 5.11 -3.18
CA ASP A 79 14.11 5.17 -3.75
C ASP A 79 14.97 6.28 -3.09
N GLN A 80 14.37 7.37 -2.59
CA GLN A 80 15.08 8.43 -1.88
C GLN A 80 15.46 8.08 -0.43
N ILE A 81 14.61 7.34 0.27
CA ILE A 81 14.88 6.96 1.68
C ILE A 81 15.64 5.64 1.79
N LEU A 82 15.82 4.90 0.69
CA LEU A 82 16.35 3.53 0.68
C LEU A 82 17.72 3.42 1.38
N ASP A 83 18.60 4.41 1.14
CA ASP A 83 19.93 4.41 1.74
C ASP A 83 19.93 4.69 3.25
N GLN A 84 18.85 5.29 3.76
CA GLN A 84 18.68 5.59 5.18
C GLN A 84 18.14 4.38 5.97
N LEU A 85 17.62 3.37 5.27
CA LEU A 85 17.06 2.17 5.89
C LEU A 85 18.13 1.15 6.27
N THR A 86 17.88 0.40 7.35
CA THR A 86 18.71 -0.77 7.69
C THR A 86 18.47 -1.91 6.71
N ALA A 87 19.42 -2.84 6.57
CA ALA A 87 19.29 -3.98 5.64
C ALA A 87 17.99 -4.78 5.85
N GLY A 88 17.51 -4.86 7.09
CA GLY A 88 16.27 -5.55 7.44
C GLY A 88 15.01 -4.91 6.87
N TYR A 89 14.97 -3.58 6.75
CA TYR A 89 13.83 -2.82 6.21
C TYR A 89 14.00 -2.46 4.73
N ARG A 90 15.23 -2.42 4.20
CA ARG A 90 15.49 -2.20 2.76
C ARG A 90 14.77 -3.22 1.88
N ALA A 91 14.80 -4.50 2.26
CA ALA A 91 14.11 -5.55 1.50
C ALA A 91 12.59 -5.34 1.47
N GLU A 92 12.01 -4.93 2.60
CA GLU A 92 10.58 -4.63 2.72
C GLU A 92 10.21 -3.37 1.93
N ALA A 93 11.02 -2.31 1.99
CA ALA A 93 10.84 -1.11 1.19
C ALA A 93 10.87 -1.41 -0.32
N ILE A 94 11.78 -2.27 -0.78
CA ILE A 94 11.84 -2.71 -2.18
C ILE A 94 10.55 -3.44 -2.58
N GLN A 95 10.02 -4.32 -1.71
CA GLN A 95 8.74 -5.00 -1.98
C GLN A 95 7.57 -4.02 -2.08
N ILE A 96 7.51 -3.02 -1.18
CA ILE A 96 6.46 -1.98 -1.23
C ILE A 96 6.61 -1.16 -2.51
N ARG A 97 7.82 -0.72 -2.85
CA ARG A 97 8.12 0.01 -4.09
C ARG A 97 7.62 -0.73 -5.33
N ASP A 98 7.97 -2.01 -5.43
CA ASP A 98 7.63 -2.81 -6.61
C ASP A 98 6.12 -3.15 -6.63
N GLY A 99 5.51 -3.38 -5.47
CA GLY A 99 4.06 -3.54 -5.33
C GLY A 99 3.27 -2.29 -5.70
N SER A 100 3.74 -1.10 -5.34
CA SER A 100 3.11 0.18 -5.69
C SER A 100 3.08 0.42 -7.20
N ARG A 101 4.14 0.03 -7.93
CA ARG A 101 4.17 0.09 -9.41
C ARG A 101 3.09 -0.79 -10.04
N ILE A 102 2.88 -1.99 -9.48
CA ILE A 102 1.82 -2.90 -9.95
C ILE A 102 0.45 -2.27 -9.68
N MET A 103 0.24 -1.74 -8.47
CA MET A 103 -1.02 -1.09 -8.09
C MET A 103 -1.34 0.12 -8.97
N GLU A 104 -0.34 0.96 -9.28
CA GLU A 104 -0.51 2.08 -10.21
C GLU A 104 -0.99 1.61 -11.59
N ASN A 105 -0.38 0.54 -12.13
CA ASN A 105 -0.79 -0.03 -13.41
C ASN A 105 -2.24 -0.54 -13.36
N VAL A 106 -2.63 -1.19 -12.26
CA VAL A 106 -4.02 -1.64 -12.06
C VAL A 106 -4.98 -0.47 -12.01
N VAL A 107 -4.68 0.59 -11.25
CA VAL A 107 -5.51 1.80 -11.17
C VAL A 107 -5.67 2.43 -12.56
N ARG A 108 -4.58 2.60 -13.30
CA ARG A 108 -4.62 3.12 -14.69
C ARG A 108 -5.50 2.26 -15.59
N LEU A 109 -5.38 0.93 -15.53
CA LEU A 109 -6.22 0.02 -16.30
C LEU A 109 -7.70 0.19 -15.94
N VAL A 110 -8.04 0.27 -14.66
CA VAL A 110 -9.42 0.48 -14.21
C VAL A 110 -9.97 1.81 -14.72
N THR A 111 -9.19 2.89 -14.69
CA THR A 111 -9.59 4.21 -15.21
C THR A 111 -9.82 4.18 -16.72
N ILE A 112 -8.97 3.47 -17.49
CA ILE A 112 -9.13 3.30 -18.95
C ILE A 112 -10.35 2.44 -19.26
N LEU A 113 -10.56 1.37 -18.50
CA LEU A 113 -11.67 0.43 -18.69
C LEU A 113 -12.99 0.95 -18.17
N LYS A 114 -13.00 2.03 -17.37
CA LYS A 114 -14.22 2.72 -16.93
C LYS A 114 -14.90 3.25 -18.20
N PRO A 115 -15.95 2.60 -18.72
CA PRO A 115 -16.64 3.08 -19.89
C PRO A 115 -17.20 4.46 -19.52
N ALA A 116 -17.29 5.37 -20.48
CA ALA A 116 -18.14 6.54 -20.33
C ALA A 116 -19.55 6.03 -20.06
N ASN A 117 -19.92 5.92 -18.77
CA ASN A 117 -21.28 5.67 -18.33
C ASN A 117 -22.10 6.88 -18.79
N LYS A 118 -22.53 6.88 -20.05
CA LYS A 118 -23.75 7.58 -20.43
C LYS A 118 -24.85 6.99 -19.55
N PRO A 119 -25.59 7.79 -18.79
CA PRO A 119 -26.60 7.31 -17.85
C PRO A 119 -27.86 6.91 -18.60
N GLU A 120 -27.77 6.01 -19.57
CA GLU A 120 -28.92 5.41 -20.22
C GLU A 120 -28.66 3.90 -20.39
N ALA A 121 -29.49 3.12 -19.69
CA ALA A 121 -29.51 1.66 -19.61
C ALA A 121 -28.42 0.99 -18.76
N GLY A 122 -28.73 0.76 -17.47
CA GLY A 122 -28.12 -0.31 -16.67
C GLY A 122 -26.64 -0.13 -16.36
N GLY A 123 -26.28 0.94 -15.64
CA GLY A 123 -24.90 1.26 -15.29
C GLY A 123 -24.22 0.17 -14.47
N PHE A 124 -23.06 -0.29 -14.96
CA PHE A 124 -22.11 -1.11 -14.21
C PHE A 124 -21.48 -0.25 -13.11
N ASP A 125 -21.58 -0.69 -11.85
CA ASP A 125 -20.94 -0.05 -10.70
C ASP A 125 -19.53 -0.63 -10.46
N PRO A 126 -18.45 0.09 -10.84
CA PRO A 126 -17.08 -0.39 -10.64
C PRO A 126 -16.64 -0.38 -9.17
N SER A 127 -17.45 0.15 -8.24
CA SER A 127 -17.14 0.14 -6.80
C SER A 127 -16.98 -1.28 -6.26
N HIS A 128 -17.59 -2.27 -6.91
CA HIS A 128 -17.42 -3.69 -6.57
C HIS A 128 -16.04 -4.24 -6.95
N LEU A 129 -15.41 -3.77 -8.03
CA LEU A 129 -14.10 -4.26 -8.47
C LEU A 129 -12.96 -3.82 -7.53
N LEU A 130 -13.10 -2.67 -6.87
CA LEU A 130 -12.12 -2.19 -5.90
C LEU A 130 -12.20 -2.93 -4.56
N ARG A 131 -13.36 -3.54 -4.22
CA ARG A 131 -13.48 -4.38 -3.02
C ARG A 131 -12.68 -5.68 -3.14
N ASP A 132 -12.60 -6.25 -4.34
CA ASP A 132 -11.90 -7.53 -4.56
C ASP A 132 -10.37 -7.38 -4.67
N VAL A 133 -9.86 -6.22 -5.09
CA VAL A 133 -8.40 -5.95 -5.13
C VAL A 133 -7.81 -5.77 -3.73
N ILE A 134 -8.57 -5.24 -2.77
CA ILE A 134 -8.15 -5.10 -1.36
C ILE A 134 -8.17 -6.47 -0.64
N ALA A 135 -8.90 -7.45 -1.17
CA ALA A 135 -8.94 -8.81 -0.66
C ALA A 135 -7.81 -9.70 -1.21
N LEU A 136 -6.60 -9.15 -1.43
CA LEU A 136 -5.40 -9.99 -1.57
C LEU A 136 -5.07 -10.58 -0.20
N LYS A 137 -5.73 -11.69 0.14
CA LYS A 137 -5.35 -12.53 1.29
C LYS A 137 -3.86 -12.88 1.15
N PRO A 138 -3.07 -12.75 2.24
CA PRO A 138 -1.70 -13.26 2.23
C PRO A 138 -1.76 -14.74 1.88
N SER A 139 -0.94 -15.13 0.91
CA SER A 139 -0.81 -16.47 0.37
C SER A 139 -0.96 -17.54 1.47
N GLN A 140 -2.10 -18.22 1.48
CA GLN A 140 -2.19 -19.47 2.22
C GLN A 140 -1.25 -20.43 1.50
N GLY A 141 -0.31 -20.97 2.27
CA GLY A 141 0.77 -21.81 1.77
C GLY A 141 0.26 -22.91 0.85
N LEU A 142 1.08 -23.22 -0.15
CA LEU A 142 0.96 -24.41 -0.97
C LEU A 142 0.91 -25.63 -0.02
N THR A 143 -0.28 -26.10 0.30
CA THR A 143 -0.46 -27.44 0.83
C THR A 143 -0.25 -28.42 -0.33
N PRO A 144 0.54 -29.48 -0.17
CA PRO A 144 0.72 -30.46 -1.23
C PRO A 144 -0.61 -31.11 -1.55
N ALA A 145 -0.92 -31.20 -2.83
CA ALA A 145 -2.09 -31.88 -3.35
C ALA A 145 -2.17 -33.31 -2.79
N HIS A 146 -3.24 -33.60 -2.06
CA HIS A 146 -3.59 -34.94 -1.66
C HIS A 146 -4.20 -35.65 -2.88
N ASN A 147 -3.52 -36.68 -3.37
CA ASN A 147 -3.91 -37.47 -4.52
C ASN A 147 -4.90 -38.58 -4.06
N PRO A 148 -6.11 -38.72 -4.62
CA PRO A 148 -7.01 -39.82 -4.27
C PRO A 148 -6.92 -40.92 -5.32
N GLN A 149 -6.11 -41.95 -5.06
CA GLN A 149 -6.08 -43.25 -5.74
C GLN A 149 -5.39 -44.19 -4.76
N GLY A 150 -5.86 -45.37 -4.37
CA GLY A 150 -6.96 -46.23 -4.73
C GLY A 150 -6.76 -47.52 -3.91
N ALA A 151 -7.78 -48.36 -3.89
CA ALA A 151 -7.84 -49.69 -3.27
C ALA A 151 -6.51 -50.49 -3.21
N LEU A 152 -6.27 -51.16 -2.09
CA LEU A 152 -6.35 -52.62 -1.94
C LEU A 152 -6.54 -53.01 -0.46
#